data_AF-A0A2W6R8T0-F1
#
_entry.id   AF-A0A2W6R8T0-F1
#
_cell.length_a   1.000
_cell.length_b   1.000
_cell.length_c   1.000
_cell.angle_alpha   90.00
_cell.angle_beta   90.00
_cell.angle_gamma   90.00
#
_symmetry.space_group_name_H-M   'P 1'
#
loop_
_entity.id
_entity.type
_entity.pdbx_description
1 polymer ?
#
loop_
_entity_poly.entity_id
_entity_poly.type
_entity_poly.pdbx_seq_one_letter_code
_entity_poly.pdbx_strand_id
1 'polypeptide(L)'
;MITEPLEGFLPLFRSWFDTAAMAEKVGVSGSPENLLVELDLGPMVEAELRLLNHTPANAAEAACMLEVVRQNMGDAGRSDGLDLRAVAAVQRWLADQSTNEAEGQPVERLLRRARV
;
A
#
# COMPACT_ATOMS: atom_id res chain seq x y z
N MET A 1 15.45 4.14 -8.08
CA MET A 1 14.09 3.66 -8.37
C MET A 1 14.21 2.18 -8.66
N ILE A 2 13.79 1.31 -7.75
CA ILE A 2 13.77 -0.13 -7.99
C ILE A 2 12.39 -0.43 -8.55
N THR A 3 12.29 -0.59 -9.85
CA THR A 3 11.08 -1.06 -10.53
C THR A 3 11.07 -2.58 -10.42
N GLU A 4 10.20 -3.11 -9.56
CA GLU A 4 9.91 -4.54 -9.52
C GLU A 4 9.27 -4.98 -10.84
N PRO A 5 9.48 -6.23 -11.29
CA PRO A 5 8.79 -6.75 -12.46
C PRO A 5 7.26 -6.68 -12.26
N LEU A 6 6.54 -6.29 -13.32
CA LEU A 6 5.06 -6.20 -13.38
C LEU A 6 4.33 -7.45 -12.86
N GLU A 7 4.96 -8.63 -12.87
CA GLU A 7 4.33 -9.90 -12.45
C GLU A 7 4.47 -10.20 -10.94
N GLY A 8 5.21 -9.39 -10.17
CA GLY A 8 5.49 -9.66 -8.76
C GLY A 8 4.51 -9.04 -7.75
N PHE A 9 3.79 -7.98 -8.13
CA PHE A 9 3.04 -7.17 -7.15
C PHE A 9 1.91 -7.94 -6.48
N LEU A 10 1.00 -8.56 -7.24
CA LEU A 10 -0.16 -9.24 -6.67
C LEU A 10 0.22 -10.46 -5.82
N PRO A 11 1.17 -11.33 -6.25
CA PRO A 11 1.70 -12.38 -5.38
C PRO A 11 2.32 -11.84 -4.08
N LEU A 12 3.08 -10.75 -4.16
CA LEU A 12 3.70 -10.12 -3.00
C LEU A 12 2.64 -9.54 -2.04
N PHE A 13 1.66 -8.81 -2.58
CA PHE A 13 0.55 -8.28 -1.80
C PHE A 13 -0.23 -9.39 -1.10
N ARG A 14 -0.52 -10.49 -1.80
CA ARG A 14 -1.23 -11.62 -1.21
C ARG A 14 -0.46 -12.23 -0.05
N SER A 15 0.85 -12.44 -0.22
CA SER A 15 1.70 -12.95 0.85
C SER A 15 1.73 -12.02 2.06
N TRP A 16 1.83 -10.71 1.83
CA TRP A 16 1.77 -9.69 2.88
C TRP A 16 0.41 -9.73 3.59
N PHE A 17 -0.69 -9.71 2.83
CA PHE A 17 -2.06 -9.68 3.35
C PHE A 17 -2.41 -10.90 4.20
N ASP A 18 -2.02 -12.10 3.74
CA ASP A 18 -2.23 -13.35 4.48
C ASP A 18 -1.44 -13.34 5.81
N THR A 19 -0.21 -12.81 5.80
CA THR A 19 0.63 -12.69 7.00
C THR A 19 0.08 -11.66 7.99
N ALA A 20 -0.38 -10.52 7.48
CA ALA A 20 -0.94 -9.44 8.28
C ALA A 20 -2.24 -9.88 8.98
N ALA A 21 -3.12 -10.60 8.26
CA ALA A 21 -4.33 -11.19 8.85
C ALA A 21 -4.02 -12.29 9.88
N MET A 22 -2.93 -13.04 9.70
CA MET A 22 -2.47 -14.02 10.69
C MET A 22 -1.96 -13.32 11.95
N ALA A 23 -1.15 -12.27 11.81
CA ALA A 23 -0.64 -11.49 12.93
C ALA A 23 -1.77 -10.85 13.75
N GLU A 24 -2.79 -10.29 13.09
CA GLU A 24 -3.98 -9.74 13.75
C GLU A 24 -4.71 -10.81 14.59
N LYS A 25 -4.95 -12.00 14.02
CA LYS A 25 -5.61 -13.11 14.74
C LYS A 25 -4.82 -13.57 15.96
N VAL A 26 -3.49 -13.64 15.85
CA VAL A 26 -2.62 -14.01 16.97
C VAL A 26 -2.63 -12.92 18.05
N GLY A 27 -2.62 -11.65 17.65
CA GLY A 27 -2.72 -10.51 18.59
C GLY A 27 -4.04 -10.47 19.37
N VAL A 28 -5.15 -10.87 18.74
CA VAL A 28 -6.49 -10.88 19.37
C VAL A 28 -6.71 -12.07 20.31
N SER A 29 -5.99 -13.19 20.13
CA SER A 29 -6.23 -14.44 20.87
C SER A 29 -5.57 -14.53 22.26
N GLY A 30 -4.92 -13.46 22.73
CA GLY A 30 -4.58 -13.31 24.16
C GLY A 30 -3.48 -14.22 24.71
N SER A 31 -2.78 -14.99 23.86
CA SER A 31 -1.54 -15.69 24.22
C SER A 31 -0.33 -15.16 23.41
N PRO A 32 0.01 -13.86 23.49
CA PRO A 32 0.82 -13.18 22.49
C PRO A 32 2.33 -13.29 22.71
N GLU A 33 2.80 -13.64 23.91
CA GLU A 33 4.20 -13.40 24.30
C GLU A 33 5.20 -14.38 23.68
N ASN A 34 4.76 -15.56 23.22
CA ASN A 34 5.66 -16.55 22.60
C ASN A 34 5.49 -16.70 21.09
N LEU A 35 4.27 -16.59 20.54
CA LEU A 35 4.01 -16.89 19.13
C LEU A 35 4.38 -15.76 18.16
N LEU A 36 4.24 -14.50 18.56
CA LEU A 36 4.64 -13.35 17.72
C LEU A 36 6.16 -13.13 17.76
N VAL A 37 6.83 -13.52 18.84
CA VAL A 37 8.29 -13.45 18.98
C VAL A 37 8.98 -14.52 18.12
N GLU A 38 8.32 -15.66 17.91
CA GLU A 38 8.78 -16.73 17.01
C GLU A 38 8.44 -16.48 15.53
N LEU A 39 7.48 -15.58 15.24
CA LEU A 39 7.15 -15.22 13.86
C LEU A 39 8.17 -14.20 13.33
N ASP A 40 9.01 -14.63 12.39
CA ASP A 40 9.85 -13.70 11.64
C ASP A 40 8.99 -12.83 10.73
N LEU A 41 8.72 -11.59 11.17
CA LEU A 41 7.98 -10.58 10.40
C LEU A 41 8.89 -9.79 9.44
N GLY A 42 10.20 -10.04 9.42
CA GLY A 42 11.14 -9.37 8.52
C GLY A 42 10.70 -9.41 7.04
N PRO A 43 10.30 -10.57 6.51
CA PRO A 43 9.77 -10.68 5.14
C PRO A 43 8.50 -9.87 4.89
N MET A 44 7.64 -9.70 5.91
CA MET A 44 6.43 -8.88 5.81
C MET A 44 6.78 -7.39 5.70
N VAL A 45 7.73 -6.92 6.53
CA VAL A 45 8.23 -5.53 6.48
C VAL A 45 8.92 -5.23 5.14
N GLU A 46 9.70 -6.17 4.62
CA GLU A 46 10.31 -6.02 3.29
C GLU A 46 9.25 -5.99 2.17
N ALA A 47 8.22 -6.84 2.26
CA ALA A 47 7.12 -6.85 1.32
C ALA A 47 6.34 -5.51 1.36
N GLU A 48 6.03 -4.99 2.54
CA GLU A 48 5.38 -3.69 2.73
C GLU A 48 6.18 -2.58 2.05
N LEU A 49 7.49 -2.51 2.32
CA LEU A 49 8.37 -1.50 1.74
C LEU A 49 8.34 -1.55 0.19
N ARG A 50 8.36 -2.75 -0.38
CA ARG A 50 8.28 -2.95 -1.84
C ARG A 50 6.92 -2.53 -2.39
N LEU A 51 5.82 -2.92 -1.72
CA LEU A 51 4.45 -2.57 -2.11
C LEU A 51 4.21 -1.07 -2.09
N LEU A 52 4.67 -0.36 -1.05
CA LEU A 52 4.45 1.09 -0.90
C LEU A 52 5.36 1.94 -1.80
N ASN A 53 6.47 1.39 -2.30
CA ASN A 53 7.30 2.05 -3.32
C ASN A 53 6.86 1.74 -4.77
N HIS A 54 5.86 0.88 -4.95
CA HIS A 54 5.34 0.52 -6.27
C HIS A 54 4.59 1.69 -6.91
N THR A 55 4.62 1.78 -8.24
CA THR A 55 3.71 2.64 -9.00
C THR A 55 2.61 1.77 -9.57
N PRO A 56 1.34 1.95 -9.17
CA PRO A 56 0.29 1.05 -9.59
C PRO A 56 0.12 1.08 -11.11
N ALA A 57 -0.05 -0.08 -11.74
CA ALA A 57 -0.32 -0.20 -13.17
C ALA A 57 -1.82 -0.21 -13.46
N ASN A 58 -2.64 -0.62 -12.50
CA ASN A 58 -4.08 -0.80 -12.63
C ASN A 58 -4.81 -0.51 -11.30
N ALA A 59 -6.15 -0.51 -11.34
CA ALA A 59 -6.98 -0.19 -10.19
C ALA A 59 -6.86 -1.22 -9.04
N ALA A 60 -6.58 -2.49 -9.36
CA ALA A 60 -6.41 -3.51 -8.34
C ALA A 60 -5.14 -3.26 -7.52
N GLU A 61 -4.02 -2.96 -8.18
CA GLU A 61 -2.76 -2.61 -7.50
C GLU A 61 -2.89 -1.34 -6.66
N ALA A 62 -3.58 -0.32 -7.19
CA ALA A 62 -3.86 0.90 -6.44
C ALA A 62 -4.68 0.61 -5.17
N ALA A 63 -5.72 -0.24 -5.26
CA ALA A 63 -6.51 -0.64 -4.11
C ALA A 63 -5.68 -1.44 -3.09
N CYS A 64 -4.82 -2.35 -3.55
CA CYS A 64 -3.90 -3.09 -2.69
C CYS A 64 -2.94 -2.17 -1.93
N MET A 65 -2.35 -1.18 -2.60
CA MET A 65 -1.48 -0.19 -1.94
C MET A 65 -2.24 0.59 -0.85
N LEU A 66 -3.49 0.99 -1.13
CA LEU A 66 -4.32 1.69 -0.15
C LEU A 66 -4.68 0.81 1.06
N GLU A 67 -4.83 -0.49 0.87
CA GLU A 67 -5.07 -1.43 1.97
C GLU A 67 -3.86 -1.52 2.92
N VAL A 68 -2.64 -1.57 2.36
CA VAL A 68 -1.41 -1.52 3.17
C VAL A 68 -1.37 -0.25 4.02
N VAL A 69 -1.61 0.92 3.41
CA VAL A 69 -1.66 2.20 4.13
C VAL A 69 -2.76 2.21 5.19
N ARG A 70 -3.95 1.68 4.88
CA ARG A 70 -5.07 1.61 5.82
C ARG A 70 -4.70 0.79 7.06
N GLN A 71 -4.05 -0.35 6.87
CA GLN A 71 -3.63 -1.20 7.98
C GLN A 71 -2.54 -0.51 8.82
N ASN A 72 -1.50 0.04 8.17
CA ASN A 72 -0.43 0.77 8.85
C ASN A 72 -0.97 1.89 9.74
N MET A 73 -1.93 2.68 9.23
CA MET A 73 -2.60 3.73 10.00
C MET A 73 -3.43 3.18 11.16
N GLY A 74 -4.06 2.02 10.99
CA GLY A 74 -4.81 1.33 12.04
C GLY A 74 -3.91 0.86 13.19
N ASP A 75 -2.77 0.27 12.85
CA ASP A 75 -1.83 -0.32 13.80
C ASP A 75 -0.97 0.74 14.52
N ALA A 76 -0.49 1.76 13.80
CA ALA A 76 0.38 2.79 14.35
C ALA A 76 -0.39 4.05 14.85
N GLY A 77 -1.67 4.17 14.53
CA GLY A 77 -2.49 5.36 14.80
C GLY A 77 -2.09 6.62 14.02
N ARG A 78 -1.07 6.52 13.17
CA ARG A 78 -0.58 7.62 12.32
C ARG A 78 0.01 7.05 11.03
N SER A 79 -0.05 7.86 9.98
CA SER A 79 0.64 7.60 8.72
C SER A 79 2.09 8.05 8.81
N ASP A 80 3.00 7.28 8.23
CA ASP A 80 4.41 7.65 8.11
C ASP A 80 4.75 8.29 6.75
N GLY A 81 6.03 8.62 6.52
CA GLY A 81 6.47 9.22 5.25
C GLY A 81 6.39 8.27 4.05
N LEU A 82 6.33 6.95 4.27
CA LEU A 82 6.21 5.95 3.22
C LEU A 82 4.75 5.83 2.78
N ASP A 83 3.82 5.76 3.72
CA ASP A 83 2.37 5.76 3.47
C ASP A 83 1.94 6.98 2.64
N LEU A 84 2.41 8.18 3.02
CA LEU A 84 2.11 9.42 2.30
C LEU A 84 2.60 9.39 0.85
N ARG A 85 3.77 8.78 0.60
CA ARG A 85 4.31 8.61 -0.76
C ARG A 85 3.48 7.62 -1.57
N ALA A 86 3.04 6.52 -0.96
CA ALA A 86 2.18 5.55 -1.62
C ALA A 86 0.83 6.17 -2.03
N VAL A 87 0.21 6.95 -1.13
CA VAL A 87 -1.02 7.71 -1.45
C VAL A 87 -0.77 8.70 -2.60
N ALA A 88 0.33 9.44 -2.58
CA ALA A 88 0.68 10.36 -3.65
C ALA A 88 0.90 9.64 -5.00
N ALA A 89 1.51 8.46 -4.99
CA ALA A 89 1.71 7.62 -6.18
C ALA A 89 0.37 7.17 -6.78
N VAL A 90 -0.58 6.73 -5.95
CA VAL A 90 -1.94 6.36 -6.38
C VAL A 90 -2.69 7.57 -6.96
N GLN A 91 -2.63 8.72 -6.28
CA GLN A 91 -3.27 9.96 -6.78
C GLN A 91 -2.70 10.40 -8.12
N ARG A 92 -1.37 10.30 -8.27
CA ARG A 92 -0.68 10.61 -9.52
C ARG A 92 -1.08 9.65 -10.63
N TRP A 93 -1.08 8.35 -10.37
CA TRP A 93 -1.53 7.34 -11.32
C TRP A 93 -2.97 7.60 -11.79
N LEU A 94 -3.91 7.81 -10.86
CA LEU A 94 -5.30 8.14 -11.20
C LEU A 94 -5.41 9.37 -12.10
N ALA A 95 -4.60 10.38 -11.84
CA ALA A 95 -4.57 11.61 -12.63
C ALA A 95 -3.89 11.42 -13.99
N ASP A 96 -2.84 10.58 -14.09
CA ASP A 96 -2.14 10.29 -15.34
C ASP A 96 -2.96 9.37 -16.27
N GLN A 97 -3.84 8.52 -15.72
CA GLN A 97 -4.87 7.79 -16.48
C GLN A 97 -5.89 8.73 -17.13
N SER A 98 -5.93 10.02 -16.72
CA SER A 98 -7.05 10.91 -17.04
C SER A 98 -6.83 11.86 -18.22
N THR A 99 -5.60 12.32 -18.55
CA THR A 99 -5.26 13.11 -19.76
C THR A 99 -3.77 13.51 -19.79
N ASN A 100 -3.26 13.91 -20.97
CA ASN A 100 -1.94 14.55 -21.22
C ASN A 100 -1.76 15.96 -20.57
N GLU A 101 -2.53 16.31 -19.55
CA GLU A 101 -2.36 17.58 -18.84
C GLU A 101 -1.20 17.47 -17.84
N ALA A 102 -0.05 18.00 -18.24
CA ALA A 102 1.20 17.92 -17.49
C ALA A 102 1.27 18.84 -16.25
N GLU A 103 0.28 19.72 -16.04
CA GLU A 103 0.39 20.81 -15.07
C GLU A 103 -0.66 20.76 -13.94
N GLY A 104 -0.18 20.94 -12.70
CA GLY A 104 -0.99 21.03 -11.48
C GLY A 104 -0.85 19.82 -10.55
N GLN A 105 -1.40 19.95 -9.33
CA GLN A 105 -1.41 18.85 -8.36
C GLN A 105 -2.32 17.71 -8.85
N PRO A 106 -1.98 16.42 -8.61
CA PRO A 106 -2.77 15.29 -9.11
C PRO A 106 -4.26 15.36 -8.76
N VAL A 107 -4.58 15.72 -7.52
CA VAL A 107 -5.97 15.86 -7.04
C VAL A 107 -6.72 16.99 -7.73
N GLU A 108 -6.06 18.12 -8.01
CA GLU A 108 -6.68 19.25 -8.72
C GLU A 108 -7.06 18.86 -10.16
N ARG A 109 -6.20 18.08 -10.83
CA ARG A 109 -6.49 17.54 -12.17
C ARG A 109 -7.73 16.63 -12.13
N LEU A 110 -7.81 15.74 -11.14
CA LEU A 110 -8.99 14.88 -10.93
C LEU A 110 -10.27 15.68 -10.66
N LEU A 111 -10.20 16.72 -9.83
CA LEU A 111 -11.36 17.57 -9.49
C LEU A 111 -11.84 18.41 -10.67
N ARG A 112 -10.93 18.97 -11.47
CA ARG A 112 -11.29 19.70 -12.71
C ARG A 112 -12.09 18.82 -13.66
N ARG A 113 -11.75 17.53 -13.73
CA ARG A 113 -12.46 16.53 -14.54
C ARG A 113 -13.81 16.12 -13.97
N ALA A 114 -13.94 16.01 -12.65
CA ALA A 114 -15.18 15.56 -12.01
C ALA A 114 -16.31 16.61 -12.04
N ARG A 115 -16.01 17.85 -12.43
CA ARG A 115 -17.03 18.90 -12.68
C ARG A 115 -17.81 18.56 -13.95
N VAL A 116 -18.88 17.77 -13.77
CA VAL A 116 -20.05 17.67 -14.66
C VAL A 116 -20.98 18.83 -14.40
#